data_AF-A0A746RWH3-F1
#
_entry.id   AF-A0A746RWH3-F1
#
_cell.length_a   1.000
_cell.length_b   1.000
_cell.length_c   1.000
_cell.angle_alpha   90.00
_cell.angle_beta   90.00
_cell.angle_gamma   90.00
#
_symmetry.space_group_name_H-M   'P 1'
#
loop_
_entity.id
_entity.type
_entity.pdbx_description
1 polymer ?
#
loop_
_entity_poly.entity_id
_entity_poly.type
_entity_poly.pdbx_seq_one_letter_code
_entity_poly.pdbx_strand_id
1 'polypeptide(L)'
;ISGYAGTQQYMEAMGVPGFLLPLTILLEFGGGLAILLGFLTRTTALFTAGFTLLTALIFHSNFAEGVNSLMFMKNLTIAGGFLLLALTGPGAFSLDRLLNKKW
;
A
#
# COMPACT_ATOMS: atom_id res chain seq x y z
N ILE A 1 -9.56 -5.09 16.98
CA ILE A 1 -8.75 -5.68 15.88
C ILE A 1 -8.16 -6.97 16.40
N SER A 2 -8.58 -8.12 15.86
CA SER A 2 -7.91 -9.40 16.13
C SER A 2 -6.53 -9.40 15.45
N GLY A 3 -5.54 -10.06 16.05
CA GLY A 3 -4.20 -10.17 15.46
C GLY A 3 -3.28 -8.94 15.63
N TYR A 4 -3.74 -7.83 16.21
CA TYR A 4 -2.95 -6.60 16.36
C TYR A 4 -1.57 -6.84 17.00
N ALA A 5 -1.56 -7.49 18.17
CA ALA A 5 -0.32 -7.78 18.89
C ALA A 5 0.63 -8.69 18.09
N GLY A 6 0.08 -9.68 17.37
CA GLY A 6 0.86 -10.58 16.53
C GLY A 6 1.53 -9.85 15.36
N THR A 7 0.78 -8.98 14.67
CA THR A 7 1.34 -8.15 13.59
C THR A 7 2.39 -7.18 14.12
N GLN A 8 2.15 -6.57 15.29
CA GLN A 8 3.13 -5.67 15.90
C GLN A 8 4.45 -6.39 16.22
N GLN A 9 4.36 -7.57 16.84
CA GLN A 9 5.53 -8.40 17.14
C GLN A 9 6.27 -8.83 15.86
N TYR A 10 5.53 -9.14 14.78
CA TYR A 10 6.12 -9.49 13.50
C TYR A 10 6.87 -8.32 12.85
N MET A 11 6.30 -7.10 12.92
CA MET A 11 6.99 -5.88 12.47
C MET A 11 8.30 -5.67 13.23
N GLU A 12 8.26 -5.79 14.57
CA GLU A 12 9.43 -5.63 15.42
C GLU A 12 10.51 -6.68 15.11
N ALA A 13 10.12 -7.94 14.87
CA ALA A 13 11.02 -9.00 14.45
C ALA A 13 11.72 -8.74 13.10
N MET A 14 11.09 -7.95 12.23
CA MET A 14 11.62 -7.54 10.93
C MET A 14 12.35 -6.18 10.99
N GLY A 15 12.57 -5.63 12.19
CA GLY A 15 13.26 -4.36 12.39
C GLY A 15 12.40 -3.11 12.16
N VAL A 16 11.07 -3.26 12.02
CA VAL A 16 10.12 -2.15 11.87
C VAL A 16 9.49 -1.84 13.23
N PRO A 17 9.58 -0.59 13.74
CA PRO A 17 9.01 -0.25 15.03
C PRO A 17 7.50 -0.49 15.11
N GLY A 18 7.05 -1.23 16.14
CA GLY A 18 5.65 -1.60 16.31
C GLY A 18 4.67 -0.44 16.46
N PHE A 19 5.13 0.72 16.96
CA PHE A 19 4.29 1.93 17.07
C PHE A 19 3.86 2.50 15.71
N LEU A 20 4.48 2.07 14.61
CA LEU A 20 4.07 2.45 13.26
C LEU A 20 2.82 1.71 12.77
N LEU A 21 2.43 0.60 13.41
CA LEU A 21 1.30 -0.24 12.99
C LEU A 21 -0.01 0.56 12.75
N PRO A 22 -0.42 1.53 13.60
CA PRO A 22 -1.59 2.35 13.32
C PRO A 22 -1.46 3.17 12.03
N LEU A 23 -0.27 3.69 11.71
CA LEU A 23 -0.02 4.41 10.46
C LEU A 23 -0.06 3.47 9.26
N THR A 24 0.45 2.26 9.42
CA THR A 24 0.37 1.19 8.41
C THR A 24 -1.08 0.87 8.09
N ILE A 25 -1.91 0.64 9.11
CA ILE A 25 -3.35 0.38 8.98
C ILE A 25 -4.05 1.56 8.30
N LEU A 26 -3.74 2.79 8.71
CA LEU A 26 -4.32 4.00 8.12
C LEU A 26 -3.97 4.12 6.63
N LEU A 27 -2.74 3.83 6.25
CA LEU A 27 -2.32 3.87 4.85
C LEU A 27 -2.95 2.76 4.01
N GLU A 28 -2.95 1.51 4.50
CA GLU A 28 -3.50 0.39 3.73
C GLU A 28 -5.01 0.49 3.59
N PHE A 29 -5.72 0.70 4.70
CA PHE A 29 -7.18 0.77 4.69
C PHE A 29 -7.67 2.12 4.18
N GLY A 30 -7.15 3.22 4.73
CA GLY A 30 -7.52 4.57 4.33
C GLY A 30 -7.07 4.91 2.91
N GLY A 31 -5.86 4.50 2.52
CA GLY A 31 -5.37 4.65 1.15
C GLY A 31 -6.17 3.80 0.16
N GLY A 32 -6.53 2.56 0.52
CA GLY A 32 -7.44 1.73 -0.27
C GLY A 32 -8.78 2.41 -0.52
N LEU A 33 -9.39 2.99 0.53
CA LEU A 33 -10.64 3.75 0.41
C LEU A 33 -10.49 5.03 -0.41
N ALA A 34 -9.38 5.76 -0.25
CA ALA A 34 -9.11 6.96 -1.02
C ALA A 34 -8.95 6.65 -2.52
N ILE A 35 -8.27 5.54 -2.88
CA ILE A 35 -8.24 5.06 -4.28
C ILE A 35 -9.63 4.67 -4.75
N LEU A 36 -10.37 3.89 -3.96
CA LEU A 36 -11.70 3.40 -4.33
C LEU A 36 -12.68 4.54 -4.64
N LEU A 37 -12.67 5.60 -3.83
CA LEU A 37 -13.55 6.75 -4.00
C LEU A 37 -12.99 7.80 -4.98
N GLY A 38 -11.79 7.58 -5.51
CA GLY A 38 -11.14 8.53 -6.40
C GLY A 38 -10.75 9.85 -5.71
N PHE A 39 -10.33 9.78 -4.44
CA PHE A 39 -9.87 10.92 -3.65
C PHE A 39 -8.34 10.97 -3.58
N LEU A 40 -7.76 12.07 -4.04
CA LEU A 40 -6.33 12.25 -4.20
C LEU A 40 -5.67 11.04 -4.89
N THR A 41 -6.29 10.48 -5.93
CA THR A 41 -5.87 9.19 -6.51
C THR A 41 -4.40 9.19 -6.90
N ARG A 42 -3.97 10.29 -7.52
CA ARG A 42 -2.58 10.78 -7.60
C ARG A 42 -1.62 10.30 -6.51
N THR A 43 -1.91 10.79 -5.31
CA THR A 43 -1.02 10.86 -4.13
C THR A 43 -1.09 9.53 -3.50
N THR A 44 -2.31 9.12 -3.23
CA THR A 44 -2.60 7.86 -2.60
C THR A 44 -1.95 6.73 -3.40
N ALA A 45 -2.01 6.76 -4.74
CA ALA A 45 -1.40 5.74 -5.56
C ALA A 45 0.13 5.73 -5.44
N LEU A 46 0.79 6.89 -5.52
CA LEU A 46 2.26 6.97 -5.39
C LEU A 46 2.74 6.53 -3.99
N PHE A 47 2.09 7.01 -2.93
CA PHE A 47 2.46 6.65 -1.56
C PHE A 47 2.22 5.16 -1.29
N THR A 48 1.06 4.63 -1.71
CA THR A 48 0.75 3.21 -1.51
C THR A 48 1.65 2.34 -2.37
N ALA A 49 1.99 2.73 -3.61
CA ALA A 49 2.96 2.01 -4.44
C ALA A 49 4.33 1.92 -3.75
N GLY A 50 4.86 3.05 -3.27
CA GLY A 50 6.14 3.09 -2.55
C GLY A 50 6.10 2.23 -1.28
N PHE A 51 5.03 2.33 -0.51
CA PHE A 51 4.82 1.50 0.68
C PHE A 51 4.76 0.01 0.33
N THR A 52 4.01 -0.40 -0.71
CA THR A 52 3.92 -1.80 -1.15
C THR A 52 5.27 -2.36 -1.61
N LEU A 53 6.11 -1.54 -2.25
CA LEU A 53 7.47 -1.95 -2.61
C LEU A 53 8.36 -2.13 -1.38
N LEU A 54 8.28 -1.19 -0.42
CA LEU A 54 9.02 -1.29 0.84
C LEU A 54 8.63 -2.54 1.62
N THR A 55 7.33 -2.86 1.72
CA THR A 55 6.89 -4.09 2.41
C THR A 55 7.36 -5.35 1.69
N ALA A 56 7.37 -5.38 0.35
CA ALA A 56 7.93 -6.50 -0.41
C ALA A 56 9.41 -6.72 -0.07
N LEU A 57 10.21 -5.66 -0.02
CA LEU A 57 11.65 -5.73 0.25
C LEU A 57 11.95 -6.13 1.71
N ILE A 58 11.17 -5.63 2.67
CA ILE A 58 11.40 -5.90 4.09
C ILE A 58 10.93 -7.31 4.47
N PHE A 59 9.73 -7.71 4.05
CA PHE A 59 9.08 -8.93 4.55
C PHE A 59 9.24 -10.14 3.63
N HIS A 60 9.62 -9.96 2.36
CA HIS A 60 9.60 -11.03 1.35
C HIS A 60 10.86 -11.09 0.48
N SER A 61 12.00 -10.64 0.99
CA SER A 61 13.29 -10.67 0.28
C SER A 61 14.04 -12.01 0.34
N ASN A 62 13.58 -12.98 1.13
CA ASN A 62 14.16 -14.32 1.14
C ASN A 62 13.63 -15.18 -0.03
N PHE A 63 14.23 -15.02 -1.20
CA PHE A 63 13.81 -15.71 -2.43
C PHE A 63 14.05 -17.24 -2.43
N ALA A 64 14.84 -17.76 -1.50
CA ALA A 64 15.02 -19.21 -1.34
C ALA A 64 13.74 -19.90 -0.83
N GLU A 65 12.85 -19.15 -0.15
CA GLU A 65 11.54 -19.63 0.25
C GLU A 65 10.50 -19.30 -0.82
N GLY A 66 9.85 -20.33 -1.39
CA GLY A 66 8.88 -20.15 -2.47
C GLY A 66 7.71 -19.23 -2.12
N VAL A 67 7.28 -19.24 -0.85
CA VAL A 67 6.21 -18.35 -0.36
C VAL A 67 6.63 -16.88 -0.39
N ASN A 68 7.86 -16.56 0.02
CA ASN A 68 8.37 -15.20 -0.02
C ASN A 68 8.51 -14.69 -1.46
N SER A 69 9.04 -15.52 -2.36
CA SER A 69 9.10 -15.20 -3.79
C SER A 69 7.71 -14.88 -4.37
N LEU A 70 6.68 -15.67 -4.00
CA LEU A 70 5.30 -15.44 -4.43
C LEU A 70 4.74 -14.14 -3.86
N MET A 71 4.94 -13.87 -2.57
CA MET A 71 4.46 -12.64 -1.93
C MET A 71 5.15 -11.38 -2.43
N PHE A 72 6.46 -11.47 -2.70
CA PHE A 72 7.22 -10.40 -3.33
C PHE A 72 6.64 -10.05 -4.69
N MET A 73 6.43 -11.06 -5.56
CA MET A 73 5.87 -10.83 -6.90
C MET A 73 4.44 -10.28 -6.83
N LYS A 74 3.61 -10.77 -5.91
CA LYS A 74 2.28 -10.21 -5.63
C LYS A 74 2.37 -8.71 -5.33
N ASN A 75 3.24 -8.31 -4.40
CA ASN A 75 3.39 -6.91 -4.02
C ASN A 75 3.96 -6.06 -5.17
N LEU A 76 4.91 -6.59 -5.95
CA LEU A 76 5.45 -5.91 -7.12
C LEU A 76 4.36 -5.64 -8.17
N THR A 77 3.48 -6.62 -8.44
CA THR A 77 2.33 -6.45 -9.33
C THR A 77 1.35 -5.40 -8.81
N ILE A 78 1.04 -5.42 -7.51
CA ILE A 78 0.14 -4.44 -6.88
C ILE A 78 0.74 -3.02 -6.98
N ALA A 79 2.03 -2.86 -6.71
CA ALA A 79 2.72 -1.58 -6.86
C ALA A 79 2.67 -1.09 -8.31
N GLY A 80 2.84 -1.98 -9.30
CA GLY A 80 2.66 -1.66 -10.71
C GLY A 80 1.24 -1.15 -11.04
N GLY A 81 0.21 -1.76 -10.46
CA GLY A 81 -1.18 -1.29 -10.58
C GLY A 81 -1.39 0.11 -10.00
N PHE A 82 -0.81 0.41 -8.83
CA PHE A 82 -0.84 1.75 -8.27
C PHE A 82 -0.07 2.77 -9.13
N LEU A 83 1.12 2.42 -9.63
CA LEU A 83 1.87 3.31 -10.53
C LEU A 83 1.09 3.62 -11.82
N LEU A 84 0.36 2.63 -12.36
CA LEU A 84 -0.55 2.86 -13.49
C LEU A 84 -1.65 3.86 -13.12
N LEU A 85 -2.30 3.70 -11.96
CA LEU A 85 -3.31 4.64 -11.47
C LEU A 85 -2.73 6.04 -11.23
N ALA A 86 -1.46 6.13 -10.81
CA ALA A 86 -0.80 7.41 -10.64
C ALA A 86 -0.61 8.15 -11.98
N LEU A 87 -0.40 7.42 -13.07
CA LEU A 87 -0.25 7.96 -14.42
C LEU A 87 -1.60 8.27 -15.09
N THR A 88 -2.58 7.36 -14.98
CA THR A 88 -3.89 7.49 -15.64
C THR A 88 -4.85 8.39 -14.89
N GLY A 89 -4.72 8.49 -13.57
CA GLY A 89 -5.52 9.35 -12.71
C GLY A 89 -6.86 8.74 -12.25
N PRO A 90 -7.71 9.55 -11.59
CA PRO A 90 -8.85 9.09 -10.79
C PRO A 90 -10.06 8.57 -11.60
N GLY A 91 -10.03 8.60 -12.93
CA GLY A 91 -11.15 8.13 -13.76
C GLY A 91 -12.38 9.05 -13.74
N ALA A 92 -13.43 8.69 -14.48
CA ALA A 92 -14.57 9.56 -14.74
C ALA A 92 -15.51 9.76 -13.53
N PHE A 93 -15.60 8.77 -12.65
CA PHE A 93 -16.48 8.73 -11.47
C PHE A 93 -15.67 8.89 -10.18
N SER A 94 -14.95 9.99 -10.05
CA SER A 94 -14.09 10.26 -8.90
C SER A 94 -14.53 11.47 -8.08
N LEU A 95 -14.28 11.41 -6.77
CA LEU A 95 -14.43 12.57 -5.89
C LEU A 95 -13.51 13.73 -6.31
N ASP A 96 -12.29 13.44 -6.78
CA ASP A 96 -11.37 14.47 -7.27
C ASP A 96 -11.98 15.29 -8.41
N ARG A 97 -12.71 14.63 -9.32
CA ARG A 97 -13.41 15.31 -10.41
C ARG A 97 -14.60 16.12 -9.91
N LEU A 98 -15.38 15.58 -8.98
CA LEU A 98 -16.50 16.31 -8.34
C LEU A 98 -16.01 17.56 -7.60
N LEU A 99 -14.82 17.49 -7.00
CA LEU A 99 -14.18 18.59 -6.28
C LEU A 99 -13.35 19.52 -7.16
N ASN A 100 -13.36 19.34 -8.49
CA ASN A 100 -12.57 20.13 -9.45
C ASN A 100 -11.07 20.21 -9.11
N LYS A 101 -10.50 19.16 -8.50
CA LYS A 101 -9.06 19.10 -8.24
C LYS A 101 -8.29 18.93 -9.55
N LYS A 102 -7.32 19.83 -9.78
CA LYS A 102 -6.48 19.85 -10.99
C LYS A 102 -5.26 18.93 -10.87
N TRP A 103 -5.41 17.79 -10.20
CA TRP A 103 -4.28 16.94 -9.89
C TRP A 103 -4.47 15.50 -10.36
#